data_AF-A0A828N4L1-F1
#
_entry.id   AF-A0A828N4L1-F1
#
_cell.length_a   1.000
_cell.length_b   1.000
_cell.length_c   1.000
_cell.angle_alpha   90.00
_cell.angle_beta   90.00
_cell.angle_gamma   90.00
#
_symmetry.space_group_name_H-M   'P 1'
#
loop_
_entity.id
_entity.type
_entity.pdbx_description
1 polymer ?
#
loop_
_entity_poly.entity_id
_entity_poly.type
_entity_poly.pdbx_seq_one_letter_code
_entity_poly.pdbx_strand_id
1 'polypeptide(L)' 'MTLLKKLLLPTLIVLFPAATLAAQSSFEAKVVKIIDGDTITALDGQNTSIKIRLYGIDAPESKQAFGQKSKQALSAA' A
#
# COMPACT_ATOMS: atom_id res chain seq x y z
N MET A 1 -25.14 -33.00 -17.19
CA MET A 1 -24.27 -32.64 -16.03
C MET A 1 -22.77 -32.65 -16.35
N THR A 2 -22.28 -33.58 -17.18
CA THR A 2 -20.84 -33.76 -17.47
C THR A 2 -20.27 -32.71 -18.44
N LEU A 3 -21.02 -32.30 -19.46
CA LEU A 3 -20.59 -31.28 -20.44
C LEU A 3 -20.44 -29.89 -19.79
N LEU A 4 -21.37 -29.51 -18.92
CA LEU A 4 -21.33 -28.26 -18.16
C LEU A 4 -20.12 -28.20 -17.22
N LYS A 5 -19.80 -29.30 -16.53
CA LYS A 5 -18.60 -29.41 -15.68
C LYS A 5 -17.30 -29.35 -16.50
N LYS A 6 -17.27 -29.93 -17.70
CA LYS A 6 -16.13 -29.86 -18.62
C LYS A 6 -15.85 -28.44 -19.14
N LEU A 7 -16.87 -27.59 -19.22
CA LEU A 7 -16.72 -26.19 -19.60
C LEU A 7 -16.48 -25.26 -18.40
N LEU A 8 -17.11 -25.52 -17.25
CA LEU A 8 -16.96 -24.72 -16.03
C LEU A 8 -15.57 -24.83 -15.41
N LEU A 9 -15.00 -26.04 -15.35
CA LEU A 9 -13.72 -26.28 -14.68
C LEU A 9 -12.55 -25.52 -15.33
N PRO A 10 -12.31 -25.56 -16.66
CA PRO A 10 -11.24 -24.78 -17.27
C PRO A 10 -11.51 -23.27 -17.19
N THR A 11 -12.77 -22.84 -17.31
CA THR A 11 -13.14 -21.43 -17.16
C THR A 11 -12.80 -20.92 -15.76
N LEU A 12 -13.11 -21.69 -14.71
CA LEU A 12 -12.76 -21.36 -13.33
C LEU A 12 -11.24 -21.35 -13.10
N ILE A 13 -10.52 -22.31 -13.68
CA ILE A 13 -9.06 -22.39 -13.62
C ILE A 13 -8.39 -21.16 -14.28
N VAL A 14 -9.00 -20.60 -15.33
CA VAL A 14 -8.49 -19.39 -16.01
C VAL A 14 -8.91 -18.11 -15.28
N LEU A 15 -10.16 -18.01 -14.79
CA LEU A 15 -10.66 -16.79 -14.15
C LEU A 15 -10.04 -16.51 -12.78
N PHE A 16 -9.76 -17.56 -12.00
CA PHE A 16 -9.27 -17.42 -10.63
C PHE A 16 -7.88 -16.74 -10.52
N PRO A 17 -6.85 -17.15 -11.28
CA PRO A 17 -5.54 -16.49 -11.25
C PRO A 17 -5.58 -15.06 -11.82
N ALA A 18 -6.42 -14.79 -12.83
CA ALA A 18 -6.56 -13.45 -13.40
C ALA A 18 -7.07 -12.41 -12.38
N ALA A 19 -7.99 -12.82 -11.49
CA ALA A 19 -8.47 -11.97 -10.42
C ALA A 19 -7.38 -11.63 -9.39
N THR A 20 -6.45 -12.56 -9.11
CA THR A 20 -5.36 -12.33 -8.16
C THR A 20 -4.29 -11.37 -8.68
N LEU A 21 -3.99 -11.39 -9.98
CA LEU A 21 -3.06 -10.45 -10.62
C LEU A 21 -3.59 -9.01 -10.61
N ALA A 22 -4.90 -8.83 -10.81
CA ALA A 22 -5.54 -7.52 -10.74
C ALA A 22 -5.61 -6.93 -9.32
N ALA A 23 -5.43 -7.76 -8.28
CA ALA A 23 -5.49 -7.34 -6.89
C ALA A 23 -4.19 -6.71 -6.37
N GLN A 24 -3.10 -6.74 -7.16
CA GLN A 24 -1.83 -6.14 -6.76
C GLN A 24 -1.86 -4.61 -7.01
N SER A 25 -2.48 -3.86 -6.09
CA SER A 25 -2.57 -2.40 -6.15
C SER A 25 -1.38 -1.73 -5.45
N SER A 26 -0.18 -1.87 -6.00
CA SER A 26 0.96 -1.03 -5.63
C SER A 26 1.09 0.13 -6.62
N PHE A 27 1.49 1.31 -6.14
CA PHE A 27 1.83 2.44 -6.99
C PHE A 27 3.20 2.99 -6.58
N GLU A 28 3.88 3.61 -7.54
CA GLU A 28 5.15 4.28 -7.28
C GLU A 28 4.91 5.72 -6.85
N ALA A 29 5.66 6.15 -5.84
CA ALA A 29 5.66 7.54 -5.40
C ALA A 29 7.01 7.90 -4.78
N LYS A 30 7.43 9.14 -4.95
CA LYS A 30 8.64 9.69 -4.34
C LYS A 30 8.31 10.32 -3.00
N VAL A 31 8.85 9.78 -1.91
CA VAL A 31 8.72 10.40 -0.59
C VAL A 31 9.48 11.74 -0.58
N VAL A 32 8.78 12.80 -0.19
CA VAL A 32 9.35 14.18 -0.14
C VAL A 32 9.36 14.77 1.25
N LYS A 33 8.56 14.23 2.18
CA LYS A 33 8.52 14.68 3.57
C LYS A 33 8.05 13.57 4.50
N ILE A 34 8.67 13.49 5.68
CA ILE A 34 8.17 12.71 6.80
C ILE A 34 7.44 13.66 7.75
N ILE A 35 6.18 13.36 8.06
CA ILE A 35 5.37 14.15 8.98
C ILE A 35 5.62 13.64 10.39
N ASP A 36 5.26 12.38 10.65
CA ASP A 36 5.38 11.67 11.94
C ASP A 36 5.92 10.24 11.70
N GLY A 37 6.02 9.41 12.74
CA GLY A 37 6.58 8.06 12.63
C GLY A 37 5.75 7.05 11.83
N ASP A 38 4.55 7.43 11.38
CA ASP A 38 3.65 6.60 10.57
C ASP A 38 3.07 7.35 9.35
N THR A 39 3.48 8.61 9.13
CA THR A 39 2.81 9.49 8.17
C THR A 39 3.84 10.21 7.31
N ILE A 40 3.70 10.09 5.98
CA ILE A 40 4.57 10.70 4.99
C ILE A 40 3.79 11.54 3.96
N THR A 41 4.51 12.41 3.25
CA THR A 41 4.06 13.03 2.00
C THR A 41 4.91 12.50 0.86
N ALA A 42 4.26 12.06 -0.21
CA ALA A 42 4.90 11.58 -1.42
C ALA A 42 4.35 12.28 -2.66
N LEU A 43 5.12 12.28 -3.74
CA LEU A 43 4.69 12.73 -5.07
C LEU A 43 4.47 11.50 -5.97
N ASP A 44 3.33 11.43 -6.62
CA ASP A 44 3.08 10.41 -7.66
C ASP A 44 3.81 10.73 -8.98
N GLY A 45 3.63 9.88 -9.99
CA GLY A 45 4.21 10.08 -11.33
C GLY A 45 3.74 11.36 -12.05
N GLN A 46 2.70 12.03 -11.55
CA GLN A 46 2.19 13.31 -12.07
C GLN A 46 2.60 14.50 -11.21
N ASN A 47 3.50 14.30 -10.22
CA ASN A 47 3.85 15.27 -9.19
C ASN A 47 2.68 15.73 -8.31
N THR A 48 1.63 14.93 -8.21
CA THR A 48 0.54 15.15 -7.26
C THR A 48 1.03 14.80 -5.86
N SER A 49 0.84 15.72 -4.93
CA SER A 49 1.17 15.48 -3.52
C SER A 49 0.10 14.61 -2.84
N ILE A 50 0.55 13.51 -2.25
CA ILE A 50 -0.28 12.53 -1.55
C ILE A 50 0.21 12.41 -0.11
N LYS A 51 -0.70 12.54 0.84
CA LYS A 51 -0.45 12.23 2.25
C LYS A 51 -0.77 10.75 2.49
N ILE A 52 0.20 9.99 2.97
CA ILE A 52 0.07 8.55 3.21
C ILE A 52 0.26 8.29 4.70
N ARG A 53 -0.67 7.55 5.30
CA ARG A 53 -0.55 7.01 6.67
C ARG A 53 -0.35 5.50 6.57
N LEU A 54 0.66 4.98 7.27
CA LEU A 54 1.00 3.57 7.28
C LEU A 54 -0.07 2.79 8.05
N TYR A 55 -0.70 1.82 7.38
CA TYR A 55 -1.73 1.00 7.98
C TYR A 55 -1.15 0.11 9.09
N GLY A 56 -1.83 0.03 10.23
CA GLY A 56 -1.43 -0.81 11.36
C GLY A 56 -0.27 -0.27 12.20
N ILE A 57 0.24 0.92 11.87
CA ILE A 57 1.26 1.61 12.67
C ILE A 57 0.61 2.80 13.36
N ASP A 58 0.87 2.94 14.66
CA ASP A 58 0.50 4.11 15.45
C ASP A 58 1.77 4.67 16.12
N ALA A 59 2.12 5.89 15.76
CA ALA A 59 3.35 6.54 16.20
C ALA A 59 3.04 7.83 16.98
N PRO A 60 3.88 8.20 17.97
CA PRO A 60 3.73 9.49 18.61
C PRO A 60 3.85 10.62 17.60
N GLU A 61 2.92 11.56 17.67
CA GLU A 61 2.92 12.78 16.85
C GLU A 61 4.15 13.63 17.19
N SER A 62 4.60 14.46 16.25
CA SER A 62 5.87 15.22 16.35
C SER A 62 6.05 16.04 17.64
N LYS A 63 4.96 16.49 18.28
CA LYS A 63 4.94 17.28 19.52
C LYS A 63 4.79 16.44 20.81
N GLN A 64 4.51 15.15 20.68
CA GLN A 64 4.39 14.24 21.81
C GLN A 64 5.77 13.76 22.27
N ALA A 65 5.81 13.19 23.48
CA ALA A 65 7.01 12.51 23.95
C ALA A 65 7.45 11.46 22.92
N PHE A 66 8.75 11.46 22.60
CA PHE A 66 9.37 10.58 21.61
C PHE A 66 8.95 10.78 20.15
N GLY A 67 8.13 11.79 19.81
CA GLY A 67 7.69 12.06 18.43
C GLY A 67 8.85 12.27 17.46
N GLN A 68 9.86 13.07 17.84
CA GLN A 68 11.06 13.28 17.02
C GLN A 68 11.88 12.00 16.83
N LYS A 69 11.98 11.16 17.85
CA LYS A 69 12.69 9.87 17.76
C LYS A 69 11.95 8.91 16.82
N SER A 70 10.62 8.86 16.90
CA SER A 70 9.78 8.05 16.03
C SER A 70 9.92 8.48 14.56
N LYS A 71 9.86 9.79 14.30
CA LYS A 71 10.12 10.38 12.99
C LYS A 71 11.51 10.05 12.44
N GLN A 72 12.54 10.15 13.27
CA GLN A 72 13.91 9.83 12.87
C GLN A 72 14.07 8.34 12.52
N ALA A 73 13.39 7.45 13.25
CA ALA A 73 13.40 6.02 12.96
C ALA A 73 12.80 5.73 11.58
N LEU A 74 11.67 6.35 11.22
CA LEU A 74 11.08 6.21 9.89
C LEU A 74 11.98 6.81 8.79
N SER A 75 12.77 7.84 9.09
CA SER A 75 13.69 8.46 8.13
C SER A 75 14.92 7.63 7.78
N ALA A 76 15.26 6.64 8.60
CA ALA A 76 16.44 5.80 8.42
C ALA A 76 16.11 4.43 7.77
N ALA A 77 14.82 4.17 7.51
CA ALA A 77 14.33 3.00 6.80
C ALA A 77 14.46 3.19 5.27
#